data_AF-A0A1V5DTD7-F1
#
_entry.id   AF-A0A1V5DTD7-F1
#
_cell.length_a   1.000
_cell.length_b   1.000
_cell.length_c   1.000
_cell.angle_alpha   90.00
_cell.angle_beta   90.00
_cell.angle_gamma   90.00
#
_symmetry.space_group_name_H-M   'P 1'
#
loop_
_entity.id
_entity.type
_entity.pdbx_description
1 polymer ?
#
loop_
_entity_poly.entity_id
_entity_poly.type
_entity_poly.pdbx_seq_one_letter_code
_entity_poly.pdbx_strand_id
1 'polypeptide(L)'
;MSADSSIIMQIIVAFLSGGIGAAIVNHWLRKKETEVDIKKKMAEIENLNAQTEHLKQDIMDVDSKVKMHDAQLEKQQDMINQLVIFSLSYYLYDYLKRLYLKKEFKFDITKPYLLPRLILLRDLGYLEMFHEHNIHPGDNLNQKLKLTPAGEYFVELREKKENNI
;
A
#
# COMPACT_ATOMS: atom_id res chain seq x y z
N MET A 1 3.36 45.83 59.50
CA MET A 1 2.94 46.42 58.21
C MET A 1 1.58 45.82 57.85
N SER A 2 0.54 46.65 57.76
CA SER A 2 -0.58 46.51 56.77
C SER A 2 -1.78 47.44 57.06
N ALA A 3 -1.63 48.49 57.89
CA ALA A 3 -2.65 49.55 58.00
C ALA A 3 -2.97 50.19 56.63
N ASP A 4 -1.99 50.21 55.71
CA ASP A 4 -2.15 50.71 54.34
C ASP A 4 -3.10 49.85 53.47
N SER A 5 -3.20 48.54 53.71
CA SER A 5 -4.08 47.65 52.94
C SER A 5 -5.57 47.95 53.23
N SER A 6 -5.89 48.26 54.48
CA SER A 6 -7.25 48.59 54.93
C SER A 6 -7.76 49.91 54.36
N ILE A 7 -6.90 50.93 54.27
CA ILE A 7 -7.27 52.27 53.81
C ILE A 7 -7.46 52.27 52.29
N ILE A 8 -6.57 51.58 51.56
CA ILE A 8 -6.72 51.40 50.10
C ILE A 8 -8.03 50.65 49.79
N MET A 9 -8.39 49.64 50.58
CA MET A 9 -9.62 48.88 50.38
C MET A 9 -10.90 49.69 50.68
N GLN A 10 -10.86 50.57 51.69
CA GLN A 10 -11.98 51.48 52.00
C GLN A 10 -12.18 52.58 50.94
N ILE A 11 -11.10 53.12 50.37
CA ILE A 11 -11.17 54.10 49.27
C ILE A 11 -11.75 53.44 48.02
N ILE A 12 -11.36 52.20 47.72
CA ILE A 12 -11.93 51.43 46.60
C ILE A 12 -13.44 51.22 46.82
N VAL A 13 -13.88 50.84 48.02
CA VAL A 13 -15.30 50.66 48.35
C VAL A 13 -16.10 51.96 48.24
N ALA A 14 -15.53 53.10 48.65
CA ALA A 14 -16.16 54.42 48.52
C ALA A 14 -16.20 54.94 47.06
N PHE A 15 -15.22 54.59 46.23
CA PHE A 15 -15.23 54.93 44.80
C PHE A 15 -16.24 54.05 44.03
N LEU A 16 -16.42 52.79 44.46
CA LEU A 16 -17.34 51.83 43.86
C LEU A 16 -18.82 52.15 44.12
N SER A 17 -19.16 52.87 45.19
CA SER A 17 -20.55 53.29 45.48
C SER A 17 -21.01 54.50 44.65
N GLY A 18 -20.08 55.27 44.07
CA GLY A 18 -20.37 56.28 43.05
C GLY A 18 -20.27 55.67 41.66
N GLY A 19 -21.33 55.73 40.84
CA GLY A 19 -21.46 54.98 39.58
C GLY A 19 -20.29 55.07 38.58
N ILE A 20 -19.45 56.11 38.66
CA ILE A 20 -18.24 56.26 37.85
C ILE A 20 -17.12 55.30 38.27
N GLY A 21 -16.89 55.09 39.58
CA GLY A 21 -15.83 54.20 40.05
C GLY A 21 -16.15 52.72 39.84
N ALA A 22 -17.42 52.33 40.01
CA ALA A 22 -17.89 51.00 39.62
C ALA A 22 -17.66 50.72 38.13
N ALA A 23 -17.92 51.68 37.25
CA ALA A 23 -17.71 51.54 35.81
C ALA A 23 -16.22 51.37 35.45
N ILE A 24 -15.32 52.12 36.11
CA ILE A 24 -13.86 52.03 35.89
C ILE A 24 -13.33 50.66 36.32
N VAL A 25 -13.71 50.20 37.52
CA VAL A 25 -13.28 48.89 38.03
C VAL A 25 -13.82 47.75 37.16
N ASN A 26 -15.09 47.83 36.73
CA ASN A 26 -15.69 46.84 35.84
C ASN A 26 -15.02 46.82 34.45
N HIS A 27 -14.65 47.98 33.90
CA HIS A 27 -13.89 48.06 32.65
C HIS A 27 -12.48 47.47 32.78
N TRP A 28 -11.79 47.73 33.90
CA TRP A 28 -10.46 47.17 34.16
C TRP A 28 -10.49 45.65 34.34
N LEU A 29 -11.48 45.13 35.08
CA LEU A 29 -11.69 43.69 35.25
C LEU A 29 -11.98 43.01 33.91
N ARG A 30 -12.87 43.56 33.09
CA ARG A 30 -13.14 43.07 31.73
C ARG A 30 -11.88 43.07 30.86
N LYS A 31 -11.07 44.13 30.93
CA LYS A 31 -9.81 44.20 30.18
C LYS A 31 -8.85 43.08 30.63
N LYS A 32 -8.74 42.85 31.95
CA LYS A 32 -7.93 41.76 32.51
C LYS A 32 -8.44 40.38 32.10
N GLU A 33 -9.74 40.17 32.12
CA GLU A 33 -10.40 38.94 31.66
C GLU A 33 -10.11 38.70 30.18
N THR A 34 -10.25 39.71 29.32
CA THR A 34 -9.90 39.60 27.90
C THR A 34 -8.41 39.34 27.66
N GLU A 35 -7.51 39.93 28.45
CA GLU A 35 -6.07 39.66 28.37
C GLU A 35 -5.75 38.20 28.71
N VAL A 36 -6.42 37.62 29.72
CA VAL A 36 -6.26 36.22 30.11
C VAL A 36 -6.81 35.28 29.03
N ASP A 37 -7.98 35.56 28.48
CA ASP A 37 -8.57 34.78 27.39
C ASP A 37 -7.72 34.81 26.13
N ILE A 38 -7.15 35.97 25.76
CA ILE A 38 -6.23 36.09 24.62
C ILE A 38 -4.98 35.22 24.86
N LYS A 39 -4.39 35.27 26.07
CA LYS A 39 -3.24 34.43 26.41
C LYS A 39 -3.56 32.94 26.32
N LYS A 40 -4.73 32.52 26.82
CA LYS A 40 -5.19 31.14 26.74
C LYS A 40 -5.35 30.70 25.28
N LYS A 41 -5.98 31.51 24.44
CA LYS A 41 -6.13 31.24 23.00
C LYS A 41 -4.79 31.21 22.27
N MET A 42 -3.84 32.07 22.62
CA MET A 42 -2.49 32.03 22.04
C MET A 42 -1.76 30.73 22.39
N ALA A 43 -1.83 30.29 23.65
CA ALA A 43 -1.25 29.02 24.06
C ALA A 43 -1.92 27.81 23.38
N GLU A 44 -3.23 27.87 23.16
CA GLU A 44 -3.97 26.84 22.42
C GLU A 44 -3.56 26.80 20.94
N ILE A 45 -3.41 27.96 20.28
CA ILE A 45 -2.90 28.06 18.91
C ILE A 45 -1.48 27.51 18.81
N GLU A 46 -0.61 27.84 19.77
CA GLU A 46 0.77 27.36 19.80
C GLU A 46 0.83 25.82 19.94
N ASN A 47 0.00 25.26 20.82
CA ASN A 47 -0.13 23.80 20.97
C ASN A 47 -0.69 23.13 19.71
N LEU A 48 -1.73 23.71 19.10
CA LEU A 48 -2.30 23.20 17.84
C LEU A 48 -1.28 23.26 16.69
N ASN A 49 -0.50 24.33 16.61
CA ASN A 49 0.58 24.44 15.62
C ASN A 49 1.66 23.38 15.84
N ALA A 50 2.06 23.14 17.10
CA ALA A 50 3.02 22.08 17.42
C ALA A 50 2.47 20.68 17.07
N GLN A 51 1.20 20.40 17.35
CA GLN A 51 0.53 19.16 16.95
C GLN A 51 0.44 19.02 15.44
N THR A 52 0.15 20.11 14.72
CA THR A 52 0.07 20.10 13.26
C THR A 52 1.43 19.82 12.63
N GLU A 53 2.51 20.41 13.15
CA GLU A 53 3.86 20.13 12.67
C GLU A 53 4.31 18.71 13.00
N HIS A 54 3.99 18.18 14.18
CA HIS A 54 4.26 16.77 14.52
C HIS A 54 3.51 15.83 13.56
N LEU A 55 2.22 16.07 13.33
CA LEU A 55 1.42 15.24 12.43
C LEU A 55 1.96 15.30 10.99
N LYS A 56 2.43 16.47 10.54
CA LYS A 56 3.07 16.62 9.23
C LYS A 56 4.36 15.81 9.14
N GLN A 57 5.17 15.78 10.20
CA GLN A 57 6.37 14.94 10.26
C GLN A 57 6.00 13.44 10.23
N ASP A 58 4.98 13.02 10.98
CA ASP A 58 4.50 11.64 10.98
C ASP A 58 4.02 11.21 9.58
N ILE A 59 3.28 12.07 8.89
CA ILE A 59 2.83 11.81 7.51
C ILE A 59 4.02 11.64 6.56
N MET A 60 5.05 12.47 6.69
CA MET A 60 6.27 12.36 5.87
C MET A 60 7.04 11.07 6.15
N ASP A 61 7.15 10.66 7.42
CA ASP A 61 7.80 9.40 7.79
C ASP A 61 7.03 8.18 7.25
N VAL A 62 5.70 8.20 7.37
CA VAL A 62 4.84 7.14 6.82
C VAL A 62 4.94 7.08 5.30
N ASP A 63 4.86 8.21 4.59
CA ASP A 63 5.01 8.26 3.12
C ASP A 63 6.36 7.70 2.67
N SER A 64 7.44 8.03 3.38
CA SER A 64 8.77 7.48 3.12
C SER A 64 8.81 5.95 3.30
N LYS A 65 8.24 5.44 4.40
CA LYS A 65 8.15 3.99 4.65
C LYS A 65 7.32 3.27 3.60
N VAL A 66 6.19 3.85 3.18
CA VAL A 66 5.36 3.28 2.11
C VAL A 66 6.17 3.17 0.82
N LYS A 67 6.85 4.24 0.39
CA LYS A 67 7.70 4.22 -0.81
C LYS A 67 8.82 3.19 -0.73
N MET A 68 9.45 3.04 0.44
CA MET A 68 10.47 2.01 0.65
C MET A 68 9.89 0.59 0.55
N HIS A 69 8.71 0.35 1.11
CA HIS A 69 8.03 -0.93 1.01
C HIS A 69 7.59 -1.23 -0.43
N ASP A 70 7.06 -0.25 -1.17
CA ASP A 70 6.70 -0.41 -2.58
C ASP A 70 7.91 -0.81 -3.42
N ALA A 71 9.05 -0.15 -3.24
CA ALA A 71 10.28 -0.49 -3.95
C ALA A 71 10.78 -1.90 -3.57
N GLN A 72 10.62 -2.29 -2.31
CA GLN A 72 10.97 -3.65 -1.85
C GLN A 72 10.04 -4.71 -2.47
N LEU A 73 8.74 -4.44 -2.54
CA LEU A 73 7.76 -5.32 -3.18
C LEU A 73 8.05 -5.47 -4.67
N GLU A 74 8.39 -4.39 -5.36
CA GLU A 74 8.79 -4.43 -6.77
C GLU A 74 10.02 -5.32 -6.98
N LYS A 75 11.04 -5.17 -6.14
CA LYS A 75 12.25 -6.01 -6.19
C LYS A 75 11.94 -7.48 -5.91
N GLN A 76 11.09 -7.76 -4.94
CA GLN A 76 10.66 -9.14 -4.63
C GLN A 76 9.87 -9.75 -5.78
N GLN A 77 8.96 -8.99 -6.40
CA GLN A 77 8.20 -9.43 -7.55
C GLN A 77 9.11 -9.72 -8.74
N ASP A 78 10.12 -8.88 -9.00
CA ASP A 78 11.10 -9.14 -10.07
C ASP A 78 11.89 -10.44 -9.80
N MET A 79 12.35 -10.64 -8.57
CA MET A 79 13.05 -11.87 -8.19
C MET A 79 12.15 -13.11 -8.36
N ILE A 80 10.88 -13.04 -7.92
CA ILE A 80 9.90 -14.11 -8.12
C ILE A 80 9.69 -14.36 -9.61
N ASN A 81 9.50 -13.31 -10.42
CA ASN A 81 9.32 -13.44 -11.86
C ASN A 81 10.52 -14.12 -12.52
N GLN A 82 11.75 -13.76 -12.13
CA GLN A 82 12.96 -14.42 -12.62
C GLN A 82 12.99 -15.90 -12.25
N LEU A 83 12.71 -16.24 -10.98
CA LEU A 83 12.65 -17.63 -10.52
C LEU A 83 11.59 -18.43 -11.29
N VAL A 84 10.40 -17.85 -11.48
CA VAL A 84 9.33 -18.46 -12.27
C VAL A 84 9.84 -18.71 -13.68
N ILE A 85 10.31 -17.70 -14.41
CA ILE A 85 10.76 -17.84 -15.81
C ILE A 85 11.83 -18.94 -15.98
N PHE A 86 12.75 -19.06 -15.02
CA PHE A 86 13.82 -20.05 -15.05
C PHE A 86 13.47 -21.41 -14.43
N SER A 87 12.26 -21.56 -13.85
CA SER A 87 11.83 -22.81 -13.21
C SER A 87 11.58 -23.96 -14.20
N LEU A 88 11.23 -23.64 -15.45
CA LEU A 88 10.99 -24.64 -16.50
C LEU A 88 12.04 -24.56 -17.61
N SER A 89 12.52 -25.74 -18.01
CA SER A 89 13.40 -25.89 -19.16
C SER A 89 12.76 -25.35 -20.45
N TYR A 90 13.60 -24.87 -21.37
CA TYR A 90 13.17 -24.32 -22.66
C TYR A 90 12.22 -25.24 -23.44
N TYR A 91 12.47 -26.56 -23.45
CA TYR A 91 11.65 -27.52 -24.19
C TYR A 91 10.25 -27.70 -23.61
N LEU A 92 10.10 -27.63 -22.28
CA LEU A 92 8.80 -27.68 -21.63
C LEU A 92 8.00 -26.40 -21.88
N TYR A 93 8.70 -25.26 -21.84
CA TYR A 93 8.12 -23.98 -22.23
C TYR A 93 7.61 -23.98 -23.68
N ASP A 94 8.37 -24.53 -24.64
CA ASP A 94 7.95 -24.59 -26.04
C ASP A 94 6.60 -25.33 -26.21
N TYR A 95 6.35 -26.38 -25.41
CA TYR A 95 5.05 -27.05 -25.43
C TYR A 95 3.92 -26.15 -24.91
N LEU A 96 4.13 -25.46 -23.78
CA LEU A 96 3.16 -24.51 -23.24
C LEU A 96 2.89 -23.38 -24.22
N LYS A 97 3.94 -22.82 -24.85
CA LYS A 97 3.85 -21.75 -25.85
C LYS A 97 3.06 -22.20 -27.08
N ARG A 98 3.27 -23.41 -27.59
CA ARG A 98 2.48 -23.96 -28.72
C ARG A 98 1.00 -24.09 -28.37
N LEU A 99 0.69 -24.59 -27.17
CA LEU A 99 -0.68 -24.72 -26.65
C LEU A 99 -1.35 -23.35 -26.42
N TYR A 100 -0.58 -22.36 -25.97
CA TYR A 100 -1.02 -20.98 -25.77
C TYR A 100 -1.36 -20.32 -27.11
N LEU A 101 -0.43 -20.37 -28.07
CA LEU A 101 -0.57 -19.76 -29.40
C LEU A 101 -1.56 -20.50 -30.32
N LYS A 102 -2.14 -21.61 -29.87
CA LYS A 102 -3.05 -22.49 -30.65
C LYS A 102 -2.46 -22.93 -32.00
N LYS A 103 -1.13 -23.00 -32.11
CA LYS A 103 -0.42 -23.50 -33.31
C LYS A 103 -0.51 -25.01 -33.38
N GLU A 104 -0.73 -25.57 -34.57
CA GLU A 104 -0.86 -27.02 -34.76
C GLU A 104 0.24 -27.79 -33.99
N PHE A 105 -0.20 -28.62 -33.05
CA PHE A 105 0.69 -29.39 -32.19
C PHE A 105 0.20 -30.83 -32.13
N LYS A 106 0.69 -31.65 -33.05
CA LYS A 106 0.31 -33.06 -33.16
C LYS A 106 1.08 -33.93 -32.17
N PHE A 107 0.38 -34.90 -31.58
CA PHE A 107 1.00 -35.95 -30.80
C PHE A 107 1.74 -36.93 -31.72
N ASP A 108 3.01 -37.17 -31.43
CA ASP A 108 3.91 -37.99 -32.25
C ASP A 108 4.47 -39.13 -31.40
N ILE A 109 4.05 -40.36 -31.70
CA ILE A 109 4.47 -41.57 -30.98
C ILE A 109 5.96 -41.87 -31.16
N THR A 110 6.59 -41.35 -32.22
CA THR A 110 8.04 -41.50 -32.43
C THR A 110 8.86 -40.68 -31.43
N LYS A 111 8.22 -39.79 -30.67
CA LYS A 111 8.80 -38.99 -29.59
C LYS A 111 8.36 -39.55 -28.23
N PRO A 112 9.03 -40.60 -27.70
CA PRO A 112 8.60 -41.29 -26.49
C PRO A 112 8.60 -40.40 -25.24
N TYR A 113 9.32 -39.28 -25.28
CA TYR A 113 9.40 -38.31 -24.19
C TYR A 113 8.27 -37.28 -24.17
N LEU A 114 7.44 -37.19 -25.22
CA LEU A 114 6.41 -36.15 -25.30
C LEU A 114 5.32 -36.36 -24.23
N LEU A 115 4.72 -37.55 -24.16
CA LEU A 115 3.66 -37.84 -23.20
C LEU A 115 4.12 -37.69 -21.73
N PRO A 116 5.26 -38.27 -21.30
CA PRO A 116 5.80 -38.04 -19.96
C PRO A 116 6.00 -36.56 -19.60
N ARG A 117 6.40 -35.73 -20.58
CA ARG A 117 6.60 -34.29 -20.35
C ARG A 117 5.28 -33.53 -20.22
N LEU A 118 4.25 -33.93 -20.95
CA LEU A 118 2.90 -33.35 -20.80
C LEU A 118 2.29 -33.76 -19.45
N ILE A 119 2.51 -34.99 -19.00
CA ILE A 119 2.14 -35.46 -17.66
C ILE A 119 2.84 -34.62 -16.59
N LEU A 120 4.15 -34.41 -16.72
CA LEU A 120 4.90 -33.55 -15.80
C LEU A 120 4.32 -32.13 -15.75
N LEU A 121 4.00 -31.53 -16.91
CA LEU A 121 3.40 -30.19 -16.96
C LEU A 121 2.01 -30.12 -16.30
N ARG A 122 1.21 -31.20 -16.39
CA ARG A 122 -0.05 -31.36 -15.65
C ARG A 122 0.21 -31.44 -14.14
N ASP A 123 1.16 -32.27 -13.73
CA ASP A 123 1.44 -32.50 -12.30
C ASP A 123 2.04 -31.26 -11.64
N LEU A 124 2.76 -30.44 -12.39
CA LEU A 124 3.23 -29.11 -11.98
C LEU A 124 2.13 -28.03 -12.03
N GLY A 125 0.93 -28.35 -12.51
CA GLY A 125 -0.22 -27.45 -12.53
C GLY A 125 -0.27 -26.47 -13.70
N TYR A 126 0.54 -26.63 -14.74
CA TYR A 126 0.51 -25.78 -15.94
C TYR A 126 -0.54 -26.22 -16.96
N LEU A 127 -0.92 -27.50 -16.94
CA LEU A 127 -1.98 -28.06 -17.78
C LEU A 127 -3.17 -28.49 -16.94
N GLU A 128 -4.38 -28.32 -17.48
CA GLU A 128 -5.58 -28.92 -16.89
C GLU A 128 -5.45 -30.45 -16.86
N MET A 129 -6.21 -31.07 -15.97
CA MET A 129 -6.18 -32.52 -15.82
C MET A 129 -6.66 -33.22 -17.10
N PHE A 130 -5.85 -34.13 -17.60
CA PHE A 130 -6.17 -34.98 -18.74
C PHE A 130 -5.76 -36.42 -18.47
N HIS A 131 -6.38 -37.35 -19.20
CA HIS A 131 -6.07 -38.77 -19.12
C HIS A 131 -5.27 -39.21 -20.35
N GLU A 132 -4.19 -39.94 -20.11
CA GLU A 132 -3.22 -40.35 -21.12
C GLU A 132 -3.83 -41.23 -22.22
N HIS A 133 -4.78 -42.09 -21.86
CA HIS A 133 -5.48 -42.97 -22.79
C HIS A 133 -6.36 -42.22 -23.82
N ASN A 134 -6.60 -40.91 -23.64
CA ASN A 134 -7.37 -40.11 -24.59
C ASN A 134 -6.50 -39.43 -25.65
N ILE A 135 -5.19 -39.63 -25.61
CA ILE A 135 -4.22 -39.05 -26.55
C ILE A 135 -3.70 -40.15 -27.47
N HIS A 136 -3.98 -40.01 -28.76
CA HIS A 136 -3.61 -40.98 -29.79
C HIS A 136 -2.59 -40.39 -30.78
N PRO A 137 -1.79 -41.22 -31.47
CA PRO A 137 -0.89 -40.76 -32.51
C PRO A 137 -1.62 -39.93 -33.57
N GLY A 138 -1.10 -38.74 -33.87
CA GLY A 138 -1.69 -37.80 -34.84
C GLY A 138 -2.71 -36.83 -34.25
N ASP A 139 -3.17 -37.02 -33.00
CA ASP A 139 -4.10 -36.11 -32.34
C ASP A 139 -3.54 -34.69 -32.27
N ASN A 140 -4.39 -33.69 -32.51
CA ASN A 140 -4.04 -32.30 -32.26
C ASN A 140 -4.18 -31.98 -30.77
N LEU A 141 -3.05 -31.82 -30.08
CA LEU A 141 -2.97 -31.58 -28.64
C LEU A 141 -3.67 -30.29 -28.22
N ASN A 142 -3.78 -29.27 -29.08
CA ASN A 142 -4.53 -28.05 -28.75
C ASN A 142 -6.03 -28.28 -28.51
N GLN A 143 -6.58 -29.36 -29.07
CA GLN A 143 -7.99 -29.72 -28.89
C GLN A 143 -8.21 -30.60 -27.66
N LYS A 144 -7.14 -31.25 -27.17
CA LYS A 144 -7.18 -32.23 -26.08
C LYS A 144 -6.66 -31.66 -24.76
N LEU A 145 -5.76 -30.69 -24.83
CA LEU A 145 -5.08 -30.09 -23.69
C LEU A 145 -5.44 -28.63 -23.57
N LYS A 146 -5.55 -28.18 -22.32
CA LYS A 146 -5.79 -26.78 -21.96
C LYS A 146 -4.75 -26.35 -20.94
N LEU A 147 -4.34 -25.10 -21.05
CA LEU A 147 -3.50 -24.47 -20.04
C LEU A 147 -4.39 -24.13 -18.83
N THR A 148 -3.82 -24.20 -17.64
CA THR A 148 -4.42 -23.55 -16.46
C THR A 148 -4.12 -22.04 -16.50
N PRO A 149 -4.77 -21.22 -15.66
CA PRO A 149 -4.39 -19.82 -15.50
C PRO A 149 -2.91 -19.62 -15.15
N ALA A 150 -2.32 -20.54 -14.37
CA ALA A 150 -0.88 -20.52 -14.06
C ALA A 150 -0.02 -20.83 -15.30
N GLY A 151 -0.47 -21.76 -16.14
CA GLY A 151 0.13 -22.06 -17.45
C GLY A 151 0.14 -20.85 -18.39
N GLU A 152 -0.99 -20.16 -18.50
CA GLU A 152 -1.14 -18.96 -19.33
C GLU A 152 -0.24 -17.83 -18.82
N TYR A 153 -0.33 -17.52 -17.51
CA TYR A 153 0.51 -16.50 -16.87
C TYR A 153 2.00 -16.78 -17.07
N PHE A 154 2.44 -18.03 -16.93
CA PHE A 154 3.83 -18.42 -17.16
C PHE A 154 4.30 -18.10 -18.58
N VAL A 155 3.48 -18.41 -19.58
CA VAL A 155 3.80 -18.13 -20.99
C VAL A 155 3.88 -16.63 -21.24
N GLU A 156 2.90 -15.87 -20.78
CA GLU A 156 2.87 -14.41 -20.93
C GLU A 156 4.08 -13.73 -20.27
N LEU A 157 4.40 -14.15 -19.05
CA LEU A 157 5.53 -13.61 -18.29
C LEU A 157 6.86 -13.85 -19.02
N ARG A 158 7.04 -15.05 -19.58
CA ARG A 158 8.26 -15.41 -20.30
C ARG A 158 8.35 -14.74 -21.67
N GLU A 159 7.25 -14.67 -22.44
CA GLU A 159 7.18 -13.90 -23.69
C GLU A 159 7.49 -12.43 -23.46
N LYS A 160 6.96 -11.82 -22.39
CA LYS A 160 7.26 -10.43 -22.04
C LYS A 160 8.76 -10.23 -21.80
N LYS A 161 9.44 -11.18 -21.16
CA LYS A 161 10.90 -11.10 -20.97
C LYS A 161 11.68 -11.31 -22.26
N GLU A 162 11.29 -12.30 -23.08
CA GLU A 162 11.96 -12.61 -24.35
C GLU A 162 11.80 -11.49 -25.40
N ASN A 163 10.68 -10.75 -25.38
CA ASN A 163 10.40 -9.66 -26.33
C ASN A 163 10.86 -8.26 -25.85
N ASN A 164 11.25 -8.10 -24.58
CA ASN A 164 11.83 -6.86 -24.03
C ASN A 164 13.37 -6.88 -24.02
N ILE A 165 13.98 -7.91 -24.63
CA ILE A 165 15.41 -8.03 -24.91
C ILE A 165 15.60 -7.77 -26.41
#